data_AF-A0A9W6F862-F1
#
_entry.id   AF-A0A9W6F862-F1
#
_cell.length_a   1.000
_cell.length_b   1.000
_cell.length_c   1.000
_cell.angle_alpha   90.00
_cell.angle_beta   90.00
_cell.angle_gamma   90.00
#
_symmetry.space_group_name_H-M   'P 1'
#
loop_
_entity.id
_entity.type
_entity.pdbx_description
1 polymer ?
#
loop_
_entity_poly.entity_id
_entity_poly.type
_entity_poly.pdbx_seq_one_letter_code
_entity_poly.pdbx_strand_id
1 'polypeptide(L)'
;MVSLTEYKYICNKPQPVTFSKCGELESRAASTAIFRQSSTQDMRESLQSGDEVMYVAQNVTDFSEEYIMGLLKKAQEDSRNREIFDHVHNIRAKALEPMFYDFMNSVRSELPHRYQPLLESVNNFQDLNKRVSALRGDHGFHVALENASKPFCGKYEAELGFWKQYAALEAINTDRNKVVHCSVAASAAALSEACDKSDTLDTALAMVEALANFGAKHAADLDASAEEQWKEGVALTQRVKQKRKSKILRE
;
A
#
# COMPACT_ATOMS: atom_id res chain seq x y z
N MET A 1 31.91 20.11 14.79
CA MET A 1 32.48 19.67 13.49
C MET A 1 32.44 18.15 13.47
N VAL A 2 31.61 17.57 12.61
CA VAL A 2 31.51 16.11 12.41
C VAL A 2 31.71 15.85 10.92
N SER A 3 32.58 14.88 10.58
CA SER A 3 32.96 14.59 9.20
C SER A 3 31.91 13.70 8.53
N LEU A 4 31.37 14.14 7.39
CA LEU A 4 30.62 13.29 6.47
C LEU A 4 31.63 12.57 5.56
N THR A 5 31.72 11.25 5.68
CA THR A 5 32.55 10.43 4.77
C THR A 5 31.91 9.05 4.63
N GLU A 6 32.02 8.49 3.43
CA GLU A 6 31.59 7.14 3.04
C GLU A 6 30.08 6.87 2.84
N TYR A 7 29.58 7.20 1.64
CA TYR A 7 28.69 6.28 0.91
C TYR A 7 29.30 5.99 -0.47
N LYS A 8 29.48 4.70 -0.80
CA LYS A 8 30.14 4.25 -2.03
C LYS A 8 29.16 4.24 -3.21
N TYR A 9 29.54 4.92 -4.29
CA TYR A 9 28.91 4.79 -5.60
C TYR A 9 29.01 3.35 -6.14
N ILE A 10 27.92 2.86 -6.74
CA ILE A 10 27.95 1.81 -7.76
C ILE A 10 27.41 2.42 -9.06
N CYS A 11 28.29 2.58 -10.05
CA CYS A 11 27.95 3.15 -11.34
C CYS A 11 27.27 2.13 -12.26
N ASN A 12 26.34 2.61 -13.10
CA ASN A 12 26.09 2.03 -14.42
C ASN A 12 25.93 3.16 -15.46
N LYS A 13 26.70 3.11 -16.55
CA LYS A 13 26.58 3.98 -17.75
C LYS A 13 25.96 3.15 -18.88
N PRO A 14 25.06 3.72 -19.71
CA PRO A 14 25.46 4.34 -21.01
C PRO A 14 24.68 5.65 -21.29
N GLN A 15 24.90 6.49 -22.31
CA GLN A 15 25.99 6.72 -23.30
C GLN A 15 25.86 8.20 -23.79
N PRO A 16 26.82 8.79 -24.56
CA PRO A 16 26.76 10.21 -24.90
C PRO A 16 25.87 10.50 -26.14
N VAL A 17 25.13 11.61 -26.09
CA VAL A 17 24.49 12.22 -27.27
C VAL A 17 25.19 13.55 -27.56
N THR A 18 25.80 13.65 -28.73
CA THR A 18 26.41 14.89 -29.25
C THR A 18 25.40 15.70 -30.05
N PHE A 19 25.23 16.98 -29.73
CA PHE A 19 24.67 17.96 -30.67
C PHE A 19 25.48 19.26 -30.71
N SER A 20 25.47 19.90 -31.87
CA SER A 20 26.39 20.97 -32.27
C SER A 20 26.09 22.32 -31.60
N LYS A 21 27.12 23.15 -31.48
CA LYS A 21 26.99 24.60 -31.23
C LYS A 21 26.27 25.28 -32.40
N CYS A 22 25.37 26.22 -32.11
CA CYS A 22 25.48 27.64 -32.47
C CYS A 22 24.22 28.43 -32.06
N GLY A 23 24.40 29.62 -31.49
CA GLY A 23 23.31 30.55 -31.12
C GLY A 23 23.14 30.75 -29.61
N GLU A 24 22.67 31.94 -29.24
CA GLU A 24 22.11 32.32 -27.93
C GLU A 24 23.05 32.35 -26.70
N LEU A 25 23.92 33.37 -26.65
CA LEU A 25 24.62 33.76 -25.41
C LEU A 25 23.97 34.91 -24.63
N GLU A 26 23.03 35.66 -25.21
CA GLU A 26 22.43 36.85 -24.56
C GLU A 26 21.00 36.63 -24.04
N SER A 27 20.27 35.62 -24.55
CA SER A 27 18.95 35.21 -24.00
C SER A 27 19.06 34.55 -22.61
N ARG A 28 20.24 33.97 -22.30
CA ARG A 28 20.45 33.15 -21.10
C ARG A 28 20.40 33.92 -19.78
N ALA A 29 20.78 35.19 -19.72
CA ALA A 29 20.78 35.94 -18.46
C ALA A 29 19.35 36.18 -17.93
N ALA A 30 18.44 36.62 -18.81
CA ALA A 30 17.03 36.85 -18.44
C ALA A 30 16.27 35.54 -18.22
N SER A 31 16.46 34.55 -19.09
CA SER A 31 15.79 33.25 -18.95
C SER A 31 16.24 32.49 -17.69
N THR A 32 17.51 32.59 -17.28
CA THR A 32 17.98 31.91 -16.05
C THR A 32 17.42 32.54 -14.77
N ALA A 33 17.14 33.84 -14.76
CA ALA A 33 16.52 34.51 -13.61
C ALA A 33 15.03 34.12 -13.45
N ILE A 34 14.27 34.16 -14.54
CA ILE A 34 12.83 33.84 -14.53
C ILE A 34 12.61 32.33 -14.31
N PHE A 35 13.45 31.47 -14.91
CA PHE A 35 13.38 30.02 -14.69
C PHE A 35 13.77 29.63 -13.26
N ARG A 36 14.68 30.37 -12.58
CA ARG A 36 14.99 30.14 -11.15
C ARG A 36 13.84 30.50 -10.22
N GLN A 37 13.15 31.62 -10.45
CA GLN A 37 12.03 32.02 -9.58
C GLN A 37 10.78 31.15 -9.78
N SER A 38 10.46 30.74 -11.02
CA SER A 38 9.32 29.83 -11.24
C SER A 38 9.62 28.41 -10.73
N SER A 39 10.79 27.84 -11.03
CA SER A 39 11.09 26.46 -10.64
C SER A 39 11.26 26.26 -9.14
N THR A 40 11.72 27.25 -8.37
CA THR A 40 11.80 27.11 -6.90
C THR A 40 10.43 27.07 -6.23
N GLN A 41 9.39 27.65 -6.84
CA GLN A 41 8.03 27.59 -6.32
C GLN A 41 7.27 26.33 -6.77
N ASP A 42 7.49 25.85 -7.99
CA ASP A 42 6.94 24.55 -8.43
C ASP A 42 7.66 23.35 -7.77
N MET A 43 8.98 23.45 -7.51
CA MET A 43 9.69 22.42 -6.73
C MET A 43 9.24 22.38 -5.26
N ARG A 44 8.80 23.50 -4.67
CA ARG A 44 8.32 23.55 -3.26
C ARG A 44 7.17 22.59 -2.98
N GLU A 45 6.35 22.27 -3.97
CA GLU A 45 5.19 21.38 -3.83
C GLU A 45 5.45 19.93 -4.29
N SER A 46 6.60 19.66 -4.91
CA SER A 46 6.85 18.44 -5.69
C SER A 46 7.97 17.51 -5.17
N LEU A 47 8.71 17.88 -4.12
CA LEU A 47 9.75 17.00 -3.55
C LEU A 47 9.10 15.77 -2.91
N GLN A 48 9.18 14.63 -3.60
CA GLN A 48 8.51 13.38 -3.22
C GLN A 48 9.50 12.33 -2.68
N SER A 49 10.79 12.63 -2.54
CA SER A 49 11.80 11.69 -2.04
C SER A 49 12.91 12.40 -1.27
N GLY A 50 13.58 11.67 -0.36
CA GLY A 50 14.74 12.16 0.38
C GLY A 50 15.90 12.58 -0.53
N ASP A 51 16.10 11.88 -1.66
CA ASP A 51 17.14 12.20 -2.65
C ASP A 51 16.89 13.57 -3.32
N GLU A 52 15.64 13.90 -3.64
CA GLU A 52 15.27 15.21 -4.19
C GLU A 52 15.47 16.33 -3.15
N VAL A 53 15.11 16.10 -1.88
CA VAL A 53 15.37 17.06 -0.80
C VAL A 53 16.87 17.27 -0.58
N MET A 54 17.66 16.20 -0.58
CA MET A 54 19.13 16.27 -0.47
C MET A 54 19.75 16.98 -1.67
N TYR A 55 19.24 16.75 -2.90
CA TYR A 55 19.67 17.48 -4.08
C TYR A 55 19.37 18.98 -3.98
N VAL A 56 18.18 19.37 -3.51
CA VAL A 56 17.83 20.77 -3.28
C VAL A 56 18.71 21.39 -2.18
N ALA A 57 18.93 20.69 -1.06
CA ALA A 57 19.78 21.15 0.04
C ALA A 57 21.24 21.37 -0.38
N GLN A 58 21.77 20.57 -1.32
CA GLN A 58 23.14 20.68 -1.81
C GLN A 58 23.31 21.73 -2.93
N ASN A 59 22.25 22.07 -3.67
CA ASN A 59 22.35 22.89 -4.89
C ASN A 59 21.57 24.22 -4.84
N VAL A 60 20.80 24.49 -3.78
CA VAL A 60 20.07 25.76 -3.60
C VAL A 60 20.52 26.44 -2.30
N THR A 61 21.28 27.53 -2.45
CA THR A 61 21.95 28.26 -1.36
C THR A 61 21.04 29.14 -0.50
N ASP A 62 19.77 29.32 -0.90
CA ASP A 62 18.92 30.42 -0.43
C ASP A 62 17.87 29.96 0.61
N PHE A 63 17.96 28.71 1.07
CA PHE A 63 17.08 28.15 2.11
C PHE A 63 17.76 28.17 3.48
N SER A 64 16.97 28.44 4.54
CA SER A 64 17.45 28.30 5.91
C SER A 64 17.66 26.83 6.28
N GLU A 65 18.61 26.57 7.18
CA GLU A 65 18.88 25.24 7.73
C GLU A 65 17.62 24.61 8.34
N GLU A 66 16.84 25.40 9.09
CA GLU A 66 15.54 24.99 9.66
C GLU A 66 14.54 24.52 8.59
N TYR A 67 14.46 25.21 7.45
CA TYR A 67 13.58 24.84 6.35
C TYR A 67 14.02 23.53 5.67
N ILE A 68 15.34 23.36 5.45
CA ILE A 68 15.91 22.12 4.89
C ILE A 68 15.65 20.93 5.84
N MET A 69 15.86 21.11 7.14
CA MET A 69 15.58 20.09 8.15
C MET A 69 14.09 19.74 8.24
N GLY A 70 13.20 20.74 8.07
CA GLY A 70 11.75 20.51 7.96
C GLY A 70 11.37 19.66 6.74
N LEU A 71 11.96 19.94 5.58
CA LEU A 71 11.75 19.13 4.36
C LEU A 71 12.29 17.70 4.52
N LEU A 72 13.47 17.52 5.11
CA LEU A 72 14.05 16.19 5.35
C LEU A 72 13.18 15.37 6.30
N LYS A 73 12.69 15.98 7.39
CA LYS A 73 11.77 15.32 8.32
C LYS A 73 10.48 14.89 7.62
N LYS A 74 9.86 15.76 6.82
CA LYS A 74 8.67 15.44 6.04
C LYS A 74 8.92 14.30 5.05
N ALA A 75 10.04 14.34 4.31
CA ALA A 75 10.38 13.27 3.36
C ALA A 75 10.62 11.92 4.04
N GLN A 76 11.17 11.92 5.27
CA GLN A 76 11.32 10.71 6.09
C GLN A 76 9.97 10.18 6.59
N GLU A 77 9.07 11.06 7.04
CA GLU A 77 7.69 10.71 7.42
C GLU A 77 6.91 10.15 6.20
N ASP A 78 6.99 10.81 5.04
CA ASP A 78 6.38 10.35 3.78
C ASP A 78 6.96 8.99 3.32
N SER A 79 8.26 8.73 3.51
CA SER A 79 8.88 7.44 3.19
C SER A 79 8.36 6.33 4.09
N ARG A 80 8.33 6.54 5.41
CA ARG A 80 7.80 5.60 6.39
C ARG A 80 6.32 5.27 6.12
N ASN A 81 5.52 6.29 5.79
CA ASN A 81 4.10 6.09 5.49
C ASN A 81 3.90 5.25 4.20
N ARG A 82 4.77 5.40 3.19
CA ARG A 82 4.76 4.53 2.00
C ARG A 82 5.12 3.08 2.32
N GLU A 83 6.15 2.86 3.14
CA GLU A 83 6.54 1.51 3.60
C GLU A 83 5.36 0.82 4.31
N ILE A 84 4.64 1.53 5.18
CA ILE A 84 3.40 1.04 5.82
C ILE A 84 2.36 0.66 4.76
N PHE A 85 2.10 1.52 3.76
CA PHE A 85 1.11 1.24 2.72
C PHE A 85 1.49 0.09 1.78
N ASP A 86 2.78 -0.11 1.50
CA ASP A 86 3.28 -1.29 0.80
C ASP A 86 3.00 -2.55 1.66
N HIS A 87 3.26 -2.51 2.97
CA HIS A 87 2.92 -3.62 3.85
C HIS A 87 1.41 -3.91 3.91
N VAL A 88 0.55 -2.87 3.95
CA VAL A 88 -0.93 -3.00 3.85
C VAL A 88 -1.31 -3.66 2.53
N HIS A 89 -0.70 -3.25 1.41
CA HIS A 89 -1.00 -3.82 0.09
C HIS A 89 -0.66 -5.32 0.02
N ASN A 90 0.52 -5.72 0.51
CA ASN A 90 0.93 -7.13 0.56
C ASN A 90 -0.04 -7.99 1.38
N ILE A 91 -0.38 -7.55 2.60
CA ILE A 91 -1.23 -8.35 3.49
C ILE A 91 -2.66 -8.38 2.98
N ARG A 92 -3.18 -7.29 2.42
CA ARG A 92 -4.49 -7.24 1.74
C ARG A 92 -4.51 -8.21 0.56
N ALA A 93 -3.50 -8.21 -0.30
CA ALA A 93 -3.45 -9.06 -1.48
C ALA A 93 -3.41 -10.57 -1.15
N LYS A 94 -2.75 -10.96 -0.05
CA LYS A 94 -2.61 -12.37 0.35
C LYS A 94 -3.68 -12.85 1.33
N ALA A 95 -4.04 -12.04 2.33
CA ALA A 95 -4.83 -12.46 3.49
C ALA A 95 -6.31 -12.05 3.45
N LEU A 96 -6.71 -11.00 2.70
CA LEU A 96 -8.07 -10.43 2.78
C LEU A 96 -9.18 -11.44 2.46
N GLU A 97 -9.04 -12.21 1.38
CA GLU A 97 -10.03 -13.20 0.96
C GLU A 97 -10.04 -14.45 1.88
N PRO A 98 -8.91 -15.08 2.23
CA PRO A 98 -8.87 -16.12 3.25
C PRO A 98 -9.46 -15.70 4.60
N MET A 99 -9.14 -14.47 5.06
CA MET A 99 -9.68 -13.89 6.29
C MET A 99 -11.19 -13.70 6.21
N PHE A 100 -11.72 -13.24 5.07
CA PHE A 100 -13.15 -13.12 4.85
C PHE A 100 -13.86 -14.47 4.96
N TYR A 101 -13.31 -15.53 4.36
CA TYR A 101 -13.94 -16.86 4.43
C TYR A 101 -13.90 -17.46 5.84
N ASP A 102 -12.78 -17.35 6.58
CA ASP A 102 -12.72 -17.80 7.98
C ASP A 102 -13.67 -16.99 8.89
N PHE A 103 -13.76 -15.67 8.68
CA PHE A 103 -14.75 -14.82 9.34
C PHE A 103 -16.19 -15.27 9.05
N MET A 104 -16.56 -15.45 7.79
CA MET A 104 -17.92 -15.86 7.43
C MET A 104 -18.25 -17.28 7.89
N ASN A 105 -17.28 -18.19 7.96
CA ASN A 105 -17.48 -19.53 8.51
C ASN A 105 -17.72 -19.46 10.02
N SER A 106 -16.94 -18.67 10.76
CA SER A 106 -17.15 -18.42 12.19
C SER A 106 -18.49 -17.71 12.46
N VAL A 107 -18.90 -16.76 11.62
CA VAL A 107 -20.21 -16.11 11.77
C VAL A 107 -21.33 -17.10 11.50
N ARG A 108 -21.23 -17.93 10.45
CA ARG A 108 -22.28 -18.90 10.10
C ARG A 108 -22.48 -20.01 11.14
N SER A 109 -21.44 -20.41 11.89
CA SER A 109 -21.59 -21.39 12.98
C SER A 109 -22.40 -20.85 14.16
N GLU A 110 -22.20 -19.58 14.51
CA GLU A 110 -22.84 -18.94 15.67
C GLU A 110 -24.15 -18.20 15.36
N LEU A 111 -24.35 -17.77 14.11
CA LEU A 111 -25.51 -16.96 13.75
C LEU A 111 -26.80 -17.80 13.79
N PRO A 112 -27.86 -17.35 14.50
CA PRO A 112 -29.13 -18.08 14.57
C PRO A 112 -29.70 -18.38 13.18
N HIS A 113 -30.17 -19.61 12.96
CA HIS A 113 -30.64 -20.10 11.65
C HIS A 113 -31.58 -19.15 10.89
N ARG A 114 -32.47 -18.42 11.58
CA ARG A 114 -33.38 -17.44 10.96
C ARG A 114 -32.68 -16.29 10.22
N TYR A 115 -31.43 -16.00 10.55
CA TYR A 115 -30.61 -14.95 9.96
C TYR A 115 -29.57 -15.46 8.95
N GLN A 116 -29.29 -16.78 8.92
CA GLN A 116 -28.30 -17.37 8.00
C GLN A 116 -28.62 -17.10 6.51
N PRO A 117 -29.89 -17.19 6.03
CA PRO A 117 -30.23 -16.86 4.63
C PRO A 117 -29.89 -15.43 4.20
N LEU A 118 -29.81 -14.49 5.14
CA LEU A 118 -29.46 -13.09 4.85
C LEU A 118 -27.98 -12.94 4.42
N LEU A 119 -27.15 -13.95 4.71
CA LEU A 119 -25.70 -13.98 4.43
C LEU A 119 -25.30 -15.02 3.36
N GLU A 120 -26.25 -15.65 2.67
CA GLU A 120 -25.97 -16.59 1.58
C GLU A 120 -25.28 -15.90 0.38
N SER A 121 -25.73 -14.70 0.03
CA SER A 121 -25.22 -13.94 -1.13
C SER A 121 -23.98 -13.08 -0.84
N VAL A 122 -23.33 -13.27 0.32
CA VAL A 122 -22.24 -12.40 0.81
C VAL A 122 -20.90 -13.07 0.52
N ASN A 123 -20.14 -12.50 -0.42
CA ASN A 123 -18.92 -13.10 -0.97
C ASN A 123 -17.64 -12.31 -0.66
N ASN A 124 -17.75 -11.13 -0.03
CA ASN A 124 -16.64 -10.31 0.43
C ASN A 124 -17.15 -9.29 1.48
N PHE A 125 -16.24 -8.56 2.11
CA PHE A 125 -16.57 -7.52 3.10
C PHE A 125 -17.37 -6.34 2.52
N GLN A 126 -17.24 -6.03 1.22
CA GLN A 126 -18.06 -5.00 0.57
C GLN A 126 -19.54 -5.42 0.54
N ASP A 127 -19.82 -6.67 0.19
CA ASP A 127 -21.17 -7.23 0.14
C ASP A 127 -21.77 -7.40 1.54
N LEU A 128 -20.93 -7.76 2.53
CA LEU A 128 -21.33 -7.75 3.93
C LEU A 128 -21.78 -6.35 4.36
N ASN A 129 -20.97 -5.32 4.10
CA ASN A 129 -21.30 -3.94 4.44
C ASN A 129 -22.57 -3.44 3.74
N LYS A 130 -22.76 -3.76 2.45
CA LYS A 130 -24.02 -3.49 1.71
C LYS A 130 -25.22 -4.18 2.38
N ARG A 131 -25.09 -5.47 2.72
CA ARG A 131 -26.16 -6.27 3.37
C ARG A 131 -26.53 -5.72 4.74
N VAL A 132 -25.53 -5.45 5.58
CA VAL A 132 -25.68 -4.85 6.91
C VAL A 132 -26.33 -3.45 6.83
N SER A 133 -25.93 -2.62 5.87
CA SER A 133 -26.53 -1.29 5.64
C SER A 133 -27.99 -1.36 5.18
N ALA A 134 -28.32 -2.33 4.32
CA ALA A 134 -29.69 -2.57 3.88
C ALA A 134 -30.60 -3.05 5.02
N LEU A 135 -30.04 -3.74 6.02
CA LEU A 135 -30.74 -4.28 7.18
C LEU A 135 -30.73 -3.36 8.41
N ARG A 136 -30.33 -2.09 8.27
CA ARG A 136 -30.17 -1.08 9.36
C ARG A 136 -31.34 -0.92 10.35
N GLY A 137 -32.54 -1.38 10.00
CA GLY A 137 -33.72 -1.36 10.86
C GLY A 137 -33.91 -2.62 11.72
N ASP A 138 -33.24 -3.73 11.41
CA ASP A 138 -33.31 -4.99 12.17
C ASP A 138 -32.21 -5.03 13.23
N HIS A 139 -32.47 -4.37 14.35
CA HIS A 139 -31.57 -4.39 15.52
C HIS A 139 -31.27 -5.82 16.00
N GLY A 140 -32.21 -6.75 15.85
CA GLY A 140 -32.02 -8.16 16.20
C GLY A 140 -30.97 -8.86 15.32
N PHE A 141 -30.97 -8.57 14.02
CA PHE A 141 -29.94 -9.04 13.10
C PHE A 141 -28.56 -8.44 13.44
N HIS A 142 -28.48 -7.13 13.72
CA HIS A 142 -27.20 -6.49 14.09
C HIS A 142 -26.59 -7.10 15.34
N VAL A 143 -27.38 -7.24 16.41
CA VAL A 143 -26.93 -7.86 17.67
C VAL A 143 -26.57 -9.34 17.47
N ALA A 144 -27.31 -10.08 16.64
CA ALA A 144 -26.96 -11.46 16.31
C ALA A 144 -25.64 -11.57 15.53
N LEU A 145 -25.42 -10.70 14.55
CA LEU A 145 -24.17 -10.64 13.77
C LEU A 145 -22.97 -10.27 14.64
N GLU A 146 -23.07 -9.22 15.46
CA GLU A 146 -21.97 -8.80 16.33
C GLU A 146 -21.65 -9.86 17.41
N ASN A 147 -22.64 -10.59 17.92
CA ASN A 147 -22.38 -11.75 18.78
C ASN A 147 -21.73 -12.91 18.02
N ALA A 148 -22.19 -13.22 16.81
CA ALA A 148 -21.62 -14.30 15.98
C ALA A 148 -20.19 -14.01 15.51
N SER A 149 -19.80 -12.73 15.44
CA SER A 149 -18.41 -12.32 15.13
C SER A 149 -17.44 -12.52 16.30
N LYS A 150 -17.91 -12.70 17.55
CA LYS A 150 -17.04 -12.73 18.75
C LYS A 150 -15.98 -13.83 18.72
N PRO A 151 -16.23 -15.08 18.28
CA PRO A 151 -15.19 -16.12 18.27
C PRO A 151 -14.07 -15.80 17.27
N PHE A 152 -14.38 -15.26 16.10
CA PHE A 152 -13.37 -14.76 15.16
C PHE A 152 -12.56 -13.62 15.78
N CYS A 153 -13.24 -12.60 16.32
CA CYS A 153 -12.61 -11.46 16.96
C CYS A 153 -11.69 -11.89 18.13
N GLY A 154 -12.09 -12.86 18.95
CA GLY A 154 -11.25 -13.44 20.00
C GLY A 154 -10.08 -14.28 19.48
N LYS A 155 -10.28 -15.02 18.37
CA LYS A 155 -9.22 -15.84 17.74
C LYS A 155 -8.11 -14.99 17.11
N TYR A 156 -8.44 -13.80 16.61
CA TYR A 156 -7.51 -12.90 15.91
C TYR A 156 -7.29 -11.54 16.57
N GLU A 157 -7.72 -11.38 17.83
CA GLU A 157 -7.54 -10.13 18.59
C GLU A 157 -8.04 -8.89 17.81
N ALA A 158 -9.16 -9.05 17.08
CA ALA A 158 -9.71 -8.05 16.17
C ALA A 158 -10.93 -7.35 16.78
N GLU A 159 -11.06 -6.03 16.57
CA GLU A 159 -12.18 -5.25 17.08
C GLU A 159 -13.53 -5.72 16.53
N LEU A 160 -14.60 -5.66 17.33
CA LEU A 160 -15.94 -5.95 16.87
C LEU A 160 -16.40 -4.90 15.83
N GLY A 161 -16.69 -5.37 14.62
CA GLY A 161 -17.07 -4.50 13.53
C GLY A 161 -15.90 -3.99 12.67
N PHE A 162 -14.69 -4.54 12.81
CA PHE A 162 -13.53 -4.20 11.95
C PHE A 162 -13.89 -4.15 10.46
N TRP A 163 -14.74 -5.06 9.98
CA TRP A 163 -15.21 -5.14 8.60
C TRP A 163 -15.91 -3.86 8.10
N LYS A 164 -16.49 -3.04 8.99
CA LYS A 164 -17.13 -1.76 8.67
C LYS A 164 -16.13 -0.79 8.04
N GLN A 165 -14.84 -0.92 8.35
CA GLN A 165 -13.75 -0.09 7.83
C GLN A 165 -13.18 -0.56 6.47
N TYR A 166 -13.73 -1.63 5.86
CA TYR A 166 -13.28 -2.12 4.56
C TYR A 166 -13.17 -1.04 3.47
N ALA A 167 -14.08 -0.07 3.45
CA ALA A 167 -14.04 1.03 2.48
C ALA A 167 -12.83 1.97 2.67
N ALA A 168 -12.36 2.15 3.90
CA ALA A 168 -11.15 2.90 4.20
C ALA A 168 -9.89 2.11 3.82
N LEU A 169 -9.86 0.79 4.09
CA LEU A 169 -8.79 -0.10 3.63
C LEU A 169 -8.62 -0.05 2.09
N GLU A 170 -9.72 -0.07 1.34
CA GLU A 170 -9.68 0.03 -0.13
C GLU A 170 -9.14 1.39 -0.61
N ALA A 171 -9.36 2.47 0.16
CA ALA A 171 -8.90 3.82 -0.18
C ALA A 171 -7.39 4.05 0.07
N ILE A 172 -6.74 3.25 0.93
CA ILE A 172 -5.33 3.43 1.32
C ILE A 172 -4.34 3.29 0.15
N ASN A 173 -4.68 2.58 -0.93
CA ASN A 173 -3.75 2.41 -2.05
C ASN A 173 -4.45 2.31 -3.41
N THR A 174 -4.85 3.45 -3.97
CA THR A 174 -5.38 3.56 -5.35
C THR A 174 -4.29 3.73 -6.42
N ASP A 175 -3.05 4.13 -6.07
CA ASP A 175 -2.13 4.75 -7.05
C ASP A 175 -0.67 4.27 -7.11
N ARG A 176 -0.11 3.48 -6.16
CA ARG A 176 1.35 3.17 -6.17
C ARG A 176 1.72 1.70 -5.88
N ASN A 177 2.85 1.31 -6.50
CA ASN A 177 3.51 -0.01 -6.50
C ASN A 177 2.63 -1.27 -6.39
N LYS A 178 2.34 -1.88 -7.54
CA LYS A 178 1.63 -3.18 -7.66
C LYS A 178 2.48 -4.40 -7.29
N VAL A 179 3.65 -4.23 -6.67
CA VAL A 179 4.58 -5.31 -6.41
C VAL A 179 5.19 -5.14 -5.03
N VAL A 180 4.63 -5.88 -4.08
CA VAL A 180 5.21 -5.98 -2.73
C VAL A 180 5.76 -7.39 -2.56
N HIS A 181 7.02 -7.45 -2.14
CA HIS A 181 7.89 -8.61 -2.34
C HIS A 181 8.23 -9.36 -1.03
N CYS A 182 7.69 -8.94 0.11
CA CYS A 182 8.00 -9.50 1.42
C CYS A 182 7.02 -10.61 1.85
N SER A 183 7.45 -11.42 2.81
CA SER A 183 6.61 -12.44 3.45
C SER A 183 5.44 -11.81 4.19
N VAL A 184 4.34 -12.57 4.35
CA VAL A 184 3.20 -12.17 5.17
C VAL A 184 3.65 -11.91 6.61
N ALA A 185 4.55 -12.72 7.15
CA ALA A 185 5.09 -12.53 8.49
C ALA A 185 5.78 -11.16 8.67
N ALA A 186 6.55 -10.71 7.67
CA ALA A 186 7.22 -9.40 7.71
C ALA A 186 6.21 -8.25 7.62
N SER A 187 5.22 -8.34 6.73
CA SER A 187 4.12 -7.36 6.67
C SER A 187 3.29 -7.33 7.95
N ALA A 188 2.94 -8.47 8.52
CA ALA A 188 2.16 -8.54 9.75
C ALA A 188 2.90 -7.85 10.90
N ALA A 189 4.19 -8.15 11.10
CA ALA A 189 5.01 -7.51 12.14
C ALA A 189 5.13 -5.99 11.95
N ALA A 190 5.41 -5.53 10.72
CA ALA A 190 5.52 -4.10 10.41
C ALA A 190 4.19 -3.36 10.62
N LEU A 191 3.06 -3.99 10.29
CA LEU A 191 1.74 -3.40 10.50
C LEU A 191 1.32 -3.39 11.96
N SER A 192 1.60 -4.45 12.73
CA SER A 192 1.38 -4.43 14.18
C SER A 192 2.12 -3.27 14.84
N GLU A 193 3.40 -3.04 14.51
CA GLU A 193 4.15 -1.90 15.01
C GLU A 193 3.62 -0.54 14.51
N ALA A 194 3.09 -0.48 13.29
CA ALA A 194 2.50 0.74 12.74
C ALA A 194 1.17 1.09 13.42
N CYS A 195 0.31 0.11 13.70
CA CYS A 195 -0.97 0.31 14.38
C CYS A 195 -0.79 0.91 15.80
N ASP A 196 0.26 0.52 16.52
CA ASP A 196 0.61 1.10 17.83
C ASP A 196 1.05 2.59 17.78
N LYS A 197 1.42 3.12 16.60
CA LYS A 197 2.27 4.33 16.49
C LYS A 197 1.87 5.33 15.39
N SER A 198 0.86 5.05 14.57
CA SER A 198 0.68 5.74 13.28
C SER A 198 -0.75 6.17 12.99
N ASP A 199 -1.01 7.46 13.19
CA ASP A 199 -2.25 8.18 12.82
C ASP A 199 -2.67 7.99 11.34
N THR A 200 -1.73 7.56 10.49
CA THR A 200 -1.95 7.34 9.05
C THR A 200 -2.90 6.17 8.73
N LEU A 201 -3.21 5.33 9.72
CA LEU A 201 -4.12 4.19 9.57
C LEU A 201 -5.50 4.40 10.21
N ASP A 202 -5.74 5.49 10.96
CA ASP A 202 -6.90 5.70 11.85
C ASP A 202 -8.27 5.24 11.29
N THR A 203 -8.56 5.55 10.02
CA THR A 203 -9.86 5.23 9.40
C THR A 203 -10.03 3.75 9.03
N ALA A 204 -8.93 2.99 8.97
CA ALA A 204 -8.86 1.57 8.63
C ALA A 204 -8.17 0.70 9.69
N LEU A 205 -7.82 1.28 10.85
CA LEU A 205 -6.94 0.69 11.87
C LEU A 205 -7.35 -0.74 12.25
N ALA A 206 -8.59 -0.92 12.72
CA ALA A 206 -9.10 -2.22 13.15
C ALA A 206 -9.14 -3.26 12.03
N MET A 207 -9.36 -2.84 10.78
CA MET A 207 -9.31 -3.72 9.61
C MET A 207 -7.86 -4.13 9.27
N VAL A 208 -6.90 -3.22 9.44
CA VAL A 208 -5.47 -3.49 9.23
C VAL A 208 -4.90 -4.36 10.36
N GLU A 209 -5.30 -4.13 11.61
CA GLU A 209 -4.98 -4.99 12.76
C GLU A 209 -5.52 -6.41 12.58
N ALA A 210 -6.80 -6.55 12.18
CA ALA A 210 -7.39 -7.86 11.88
C ALA A 210 -6.60 -8.61 10.79
N LEU A 211 -6.18 -7.89 9.73
CA LEU A 211 -5.33 -8.45 8.67
C LEU A 211 -3.92 -8.83 9.18
N ALA A 212 -3.31 -8.00 10.02
CA ALA A 212 -2.01 -8.26 10.63
C ALA A 212 -2.06 -9.51 11.52
N ASN A 213 -3.04 -9.61 12.41
CA ASN A 213 -3.19 -10.73 13.34
C ASN A 213 -3.60 -12.04 12.63
N PHE A 214 -4.47 -11.97 11.63
CA PHE A 214 -4.78 -13.11 10.78
C PHE A 214 -3.55 -13.55 9.97
N GLY A 215 -2.87 -12.59 9.32
CA GLY A 215 -1.67 -12.82 8.54
C GLY A 215 -0.53 -13.44 9.35
N ALA A 216 -0.30 -12.96 10.57
CA ALA A 216 0.70 -13.52 11.49
C ALA A 216 0.43 -14.99 11.82
N LYS A 217 -0.84 -15.36 12.07
CA LYS A 217 -1.24 -16.73 12.44
C LYS A 217 -1.23 -17.71 11.26
N HIS A 218 -1.34 -17.22 10.01
CA HIS A 218 -1.40 -18.03 8.78
C HIS A 218 -0.25 -17.77 7.79
N ALA A 219 0.83 -17.10 8.23
CA ALA A 219 1.84 -16.55 7.32
C ALA A 219 2.45 -17.57 6.35
N ALA A 220 2.75 -18.78 6.84
CA ALA A 220 3.33 -19.85 6.03
C ALA A 220 2.41 -20.32 4.90
N ASP A 221 1.12 -20.55 5.21
CA ASP A 221 0.13 -21.03 4.24
C ASP A 221 -0.20 -19.94 3.21
N LEU A 222 -0.28 -18.68 3.66
CA LEU A 222 -0.54 -17.53 2.80
C LEU A 222 0.63 -17.22 1.84
N ASP A 223 1.88 -17.30 2.31
CA ASP A 223 3.05 -17.16 1.43
C ASP A 223 3.20 -18.35 0.47
N ALA A 224 2.89 -19.58 0.91
CA ALA A 224 2.89 -20.76 0.04
C ALA A 224 1.84 -20.65 -1.07
N SER A 225 0.62 -20.24 -0.74
CA SER A 225 -0.47 -19.99 -1.70
C SER A 225 -0.13 -18.87 -2.69
N ALA A 226 0.48 -17.77 -2.21
CA ALA A 226 0.92 -16.68 -3.08
C ALA A 226 2.01 -17.11 -4.08
N GLU A 227 2.96 -17.94 -3.64
CA GLU A 227 4.01 -18.50 -4.48
C GLU A 227 3.47 -19.51 -5.51
N GLU A 228 2.42 -20.28 -5.17
CA GLU A 228 1.72 -21.15 -6.13
C GLU A 228 0.98 -20.33 -7.20
N GLN A 229 0.18 -19.34 -6.79
CA GLN A 229 -0.51 -18.42 -7.72
C GLN A 229 0.48 -17.69 -8.65
N TRP A 230 1.65 -17.29 -8.12
CA TRP A 230 2.71 -16.68 -8.93
C TRP A 230 3.25 -17.64 -10.00
N LYS A 231 3.54 -18.91 -9.64
CA LYS A 231 3.96 -19.95 -10.60
C LYS A 231 2.92 -20.18 -11.70
N GLU A 232 1.64 -20.25 -11.34
CA GLU A 232 0.55 -20.38 -12.31
C GLU A 232 0.47 -19.17 -13.25
N GLY A 233 0.54 -17.95 -12.70
CA GLY A 233 0.54 -16.70 -13.47
C GLY A 233 1.73 -16.59 -14.44
N VAL A 234 2.92 -17.03 -14.02
CA VAL A 234 4.10 -17.14 -14.88
C VAL A 234 3.88 -18.16 -16.00
N ALA A 235 3.37 -19.36 -15.67
CA ALA A 235 3.10 -20.41 -16.67
C ALA A 235 2.04 -19.99 -17.69
N LEU A 236 0.95 -19.33 -17.25
CA LEU A 236 -0.07 -18.77 -18.12
C LEU A 236 0.51 -17.68 -19.03
N THR A 237 1.31 -16.77 -18.47
CA THR A 237 2.00 -15.71 -19.24
C THR A 237 2.93 -16.30 -20.31
N GLN A 238 3.67 -17.36 -19.98
CA GLN A 238 4.51 -18.08 -20.95
C GLN A 238 3.68 -18.72 -22.07
N ARG A 239 2.58 -19.41 -21.74
CA ARG A 239 1.65 -20.00 -22.72
C ARG A 239 1.05 -18.93 -23.66
N VAL A 240 0.67 -17.77 -23.14
CA VAL A 240 0.17 -16.64 -23.95
C VAL A 240 1.27 -16.08 -24.87
N LYS A 241 2.49 -15.90 -24.37
CA LYS A 241 3.65 -15.48 -25.18
C LYS A 241 3.96 -16.48 -26.30
N GLN A 242 3.92 -17.78 -26.02
CA GLN A 242 4.10 -18.84 -27.02
C GLN A 242 3.01 -18.82 -28.10
N LYS A 243 1.72 -18.75 -27.70
CA LYS A 243 0.59 -18.66 -28.64
C LYS A 243 0.72 -17.45 -29.58
N ARG A 244 1.09 -16.27 -29.06
CA ARG A 244 1.33 -15.06 -29.87
C ARG A 244 2.45 -15.29 -30.89
N LYS A 245 3.60 -15.83 -30.48
CA LYS A 245 4.71 -16.15 -31.41
C LYS A 245 4.30 -17.14 -32.50
N SER A 246 3.53 -18.19 -32.15
CA SER A 246 3.05 -19.18 -33.12
C SER A 246 1.99 -18.67 -34.11
N LYS A 247 1.31 -17.55 -33.80
CA LYS A 247 0.37 -16.89 -34.72
C LYS A 247 1.12 -16.04 -35.74
N ILE A 248 2.12 -15.27 -35.28
CA ILE A 248 2.98 -14.43 -36.14
C ILE A 248 3.79 -15.28 -37.13
N LEU A 249 4.17 -16.51 -36.76
CA LEU A 249 4.88 -17.45 -37.65
C LEU A 249 3.98 -18.18 -38.67
N ARG A 250 2.69 -17.81 -38.78
CA ARG A 250 1.72 -18.38 -39.72
C ARG A 250 1.08 -17.33 -40.62
N GLU A 251 1.51 -16.09 -40.51
CA GLU A 251 1.11 -14.92 -41.30
C GLU A 251 2.30 -14.50 -42.17
#